data_AF-A0A834BB66-F1
#
_entry.id   AF-A0A834BB66-F1
#
_cell.length_a   1.000
_cell.length_b   1.000
_cell.length_c   1.000
_cell.angle_alpha   90.00
_cell.angle_beta   90.00
_cell.angle_gamma   90.00
#
_symmetry.space_group_name_H-M   'P 1'
#
loop_
_entity.id
_entity.type
_entity.pdbx_description
1 polymer ?
#
loop_
_entity_poly.entity_id
_entity_poly.type
_entity_poly.pdbx_seq_one_letter_code
_entity_poly.pdbx_strand_id
1 'polypeptide(L)'
;MPRNNQLLHFAFREDKQWKLQQIQDARNHVSQAIYLLNNRDDSYQFRTGAEVLKLMDAVMLQLTRARNRLTTPATLTLPEIAASGLTRMFAPALPSDLLVNVYINLNKLCLTVYQLHTLQPNSTKNFRPAGGSVLHSPGAML
;
A
#
# COMPACT_ATOMS: atom_id res chain seq x y z
N MET A 1 -26.21 3.27 -15.18
CA MET A 1 -25.99 3.63 -13.76
C MET A 1 -26.53 2.49 -12.91
N PRO A 2 -25.74 1.92 -11.98
CA PRO A 2 -26.26 0.94 -11.01
C PRO A 2 -27.40 1.57 -10.22
N ARG A 3 -28.38 0.76 -9.83
CA ARG A 3 -29.49 1.22 -8.97
C ARG A 3 -29.05 1.16 -7.51
N ASN A 4 -29.46 2.14 -6.70
CA ASN A 4 -29.13 2.21 -5.27
C ASN A 4 -29.73 1.06 -4.44
N ASN A 5 -30.54 0.18 -5.05
CA ASN A 5 -31.17 -0.97 -4.41
C ASN A 5 -30.54 -2.32 -4.80
N GLN A 6 -29.41 -2.31 -5.52
CA GLN A 6 -28.68 -3.53 -5.90
C GLN A 6 -27.41 -3.66 -5.07
N LEU A 7 -27.15 -4.88 -4.58
CA LEU A 7 -25.96 -5.21 -3.80
C LEU A 7 -25.16 -6.29 -4.53
N LEU A 8 -23.88 -5.99 -4.77
CA LEU A 8 -22.90 -6.95 -5.27
C LEU A 8 -22.02 -7.40 -4.10
N HIS A 9 -21.85 -8.71 -3.93
CA HIS A 9 -21.04 -9.27 -2.86
C HIS A 9 -19.81 -9.97 -3.43
N PHE A 10 -18.65 -9.67 -2.85
CA PHE A 10 -17.37 -10.28 -3.19
C PHE A 10 -16.63 -10.63 -1.91
N ALA A 11 -16.00 -11.80 -1.89
CA ALA A 11 -15.13 -12.24 -0.81
C ALA A 11 -13.78 -12.67 -1.37
N PHE A 12 -12.73 -12.69 -0.55
CA PHE A 12 -11.51 -13.37 -0.95
C PHE A 12 -11.77 -14.87 -1.08
N ARG A 13 -11.06 -15.50 -2.01
CA ARG A 13 -11.01 -16.97 -2.05
C ARG A 13 -10.39 -17.49 -0.76
N GLU A 14 -11.01 -18.51 -0.18
CA GLU A 14 -10.62 -19.08 1.14
C GLU A 14 -9.17 -19.58 1.17
N ASP A 15 -8.63 -20.01 0.02
CA ASP A 15 -7.28 -20.54 -0.14
C ASP A 15 -6.19 -19.48 -0.30
N LYS A 16 -6.54 -18.18 -0.29
CA LYS A 16 -5.60 -17.10 -0.60
C LYS A 16 -5.51 -16.05 0.51
N GLN A 17 -4.29 -15.55 0.70
CA GLN A 17 -4.00 -14.40 1.56
C GLN A 17 -3.37 -13.28 0.75
N TRP A 18 -3.80 -12.05 1.00
CA TRP A 18 -3.18 -10.86 0.40
C TRP A 18 -2.20 -10.24 1.39
N LYS A 19 -0.92 -10.24 1.02
CA LYS A 19 0.14 -9.67 1.87
C LYS A 19 0.27 -8.17 1.62
N LEU A 20 0.10 -7.38 2.69
CA LEU A 20 0.40 -5.96 2.67
C LEU A 20 1.90 -5.71 2.80
N GLN A 21 2.54 -5.28 1.70
CA GLN A 21 3.99 -5.06 1.66
C GLN A 21 4.45 -4.05 2.71
N GLN A 22 3.65 -3.01 2.98
CA GLN A 22 3.92 -1.99 4.01
C GLN A 22 4.18 -2.61 5.40
N ILE A 23 3.37 -3.60 5.79
CA ILE A 23 3.50 -4.26 7.10
C ILE A 23 4.77 -5.11 7.14
N GLN A 24 5.06 -5.84 6.07
CA GLN A 24 6.29 -6.64 6.00
C GLN A 24 7.54 -5.77 6.05
N ASP A 25 7.58 -4.69 5.27
CA ASP A 25 8.74 -3.79 5.23
C ASP A 25 8.94 -3.09 6.59
N ALA A 26 7.86 -2.64 7.22
CA ALA A 26 7.92 -2.06 8.56
C ALA A 26 8.43 -3.06 9.59
N ARG A 27 7.94 -4.30 9.57
CA ARG A 27 8.44 -5.40 10.41
C ARG A 27 9.94 -5.61 10.20
N ASN A 28 10.40 -5.65 8.95
CA ASN A 28 11.82 -5.87 8.64
C ASN A 28 12.70 -4.76 9.23
N HIS A 29 12.28 -3.49 9.13
CA HIS A 29 12.99 -2.38 9.74
C HIS A 29 13.01 -2.44 11.28
N VAL A 30 11.90 -2.83 11.91
CA VAL A 30 11.85 -3.04 13.37
C VAL A 30 12.80 -4.17 13.78
N SER A 31 12.80 -5.31 13.09
CA SER A 31 13.74 -6.39 13.34
C SER A 31 15.20 -5.94 13.21
N GLN A 32 15.50 -5.11 12.21
CA GLN A 32 16.84 -4.55 12.05
C GLN A 32 17.23 -3.62 13.20
N ALA A 33 16.30 -2.81 13.70
CA ALA A 33 16.53 -1.95 14.87
C ALA A 33 16.83 -2.78 16.13
N ILE A 34 16.06 -3.85 16.36
CA ILE A 34 16.28 -4.80 17.46
C ILE A 34 17.65 -5.45 17.32
N TYR A 35 18.01 -5.89 16.10
CA TYR A 35 19.33 -6.45 15.84
C TYR A 35 20.45 -5.47 16.16
N LEU A 36 20.34 -4.19 15.75
CA LEU A 36 21.36 -3.18 16.06
C LEU A 36 21.59 -3.00 17.56
N LEU A 37 20.53 -3.10 18.38
CA LEU A 37 20.60 -3.00 19.84
C LEU A 37 21.18 -4.26 20.48
N ASN A 38 20.82 -5.43 19.97
CA ASN A 38 21.20 -6.72 20.56
C ASN A 38 22.52 -7.30 19.99
N ASN A 39 23.05 -6.73 18.91
CA ASN A 39 24.27 -7.21 18.27
C ASN A 39 25.54 -6.67 18.96
N ARG A 40 25.53 -6.65 20.29
CA ARG A 40 26.63 -6.29 21.18
C ARG A 40 26.53 -7.16 22.43
N ASP A 41 27.67 -7.47 23.01
CA ASP A 41 27.72 -8.15 24.30
C ASP A 41 27.15 -7.22 25.40
N ASP A 42 26.45 -7.79 26.38
CA ASP A 42 25.96 -7.06 27.55
C ASP A 42 27.11 -6.39 28.33
N SER A 43 28.33 -6.95 28.26
CA SER A 43 29.52 -6.37 28.87
C SER A 43 30.22 -5.32 27.99
N TYR A 44 29.68 -4.98 26.81
CA TYR A 44 30.32 -4.05 25.89
C TYR A 44 30.34 -2.62 26.46
N GLN A 45 31.54 -2.10 26.69
CA GLN A 45 31.74 -0.71 27.08
C GLN A 45 32.00 0.17 25.85
N PHE A 46 31.12 1.13 25.63
CA PHE A 46 31.31 2.15 24.60
C PHE A 46 32.57 2.97 24.89
N ARG A 47 33.36 3.22 23.85
CA ARG A 47 34.65 3.91 24.00
C ARG A 47 34.51 5.42 23.94
N THR A 48 33.50 5.92 23.23
CA THR A 48 33.29 7.35 23.02
C THR A 48 31.79 7.69 22.95
N GLY A 49 31.43 8.93 23.28
CA GLY A 49 30.07 9.42 23.05
C GLY A 49 29.66 9.39 21.57
N ALA A 50 30.61 9.62 20.66
CA ALA A 50 30.36 9.55 19.21
C ALA A 50 29.94 8.14 18.75
N GLU A 51 30.42 7.10 19.41
CA GLU A 51 30.03 5.72 19.12
C GLU A 51 28.57 5.44 19.49
N VAL A 52 28.15 5.94 20.66
CA VAL A 52 26.75 5.84 21.12
C VAL A 52 25.84 6.60 20.16
N LEU A 53 26.22 7.82 19.77
CA LEU A 53 25.45 8.64 18.82
C LEU A 53 25.25 7.91 17.48
N LYS A 54 26.31 7.34 16.90
CA LYS A 54 26.21 6.58 15.64
C LYS A 54 25.28 5.37 15.74
N LEU A 55 25.28 4.67 16.89
CA LEU A 55 24.35 3.56 17.12
C LEU A 55 22.91 4.09 17.17
N MET A 56 22.65 5.16 17.92
CA MET A 56 21.33 5.76 18.02
C MET A 56 20.83 6.28 16.68
N ASP A 57 21.69 6.90 15.86
CA ASP A 57 21.35 7.33 14.50
C ASP A 57 20.93 6.16 13.61
N ALA A 58 21.65 5.03 13.68
CA ALA A 58 21.32 3.83 12.92
C ALA A 58 19.98 3.22 13.35
N VAL A 59 19.69 3.19 14.66
CA VAL A 59 18.41 2.71 15.21
C VAL A 59 17.27 3.65 14.79
N MET A 60 17.42 4.95 14.97
CA MET A 60 16.43 5.96 14.60
C MET A 60 16.13 5.96 13.09
N LEU A 61 17.14 5.71 12.26
CA LEU A 61 16.96 5.54 10.82
C LEU A 61 16.03 4.36 10.50
N GLN A 62 16.21 3.21 11.16
CA GLN A 62 15.33 2.05 10.96
C GLN A 62 13.90 2.34 11.46
N LEU A 63 13.73 2.96 12.62
CA LEU A 63 12.42 3.33 13.15
C LEU A 63 11.70 4.33 12.23
N THR A 64 12.42 5.31 11.70
CA THR A 64 11.89 6.29 10.74
C THR A 64 11.44 5.60 9.46
N ARG A 65 12.24 4.66 8.92
CA ARG A 65 11.87 3.88 7.74
C ARG A 65 10.66 2.99 7.98
N ALA A 66 10.60 2.30 9.14
CA ALA A 66 9.45 1.50 9.53
C ALA A 66 8.17 2.33 9.58
N ARG A 67 8.23 3.49 10.25
CA ARG A 67 7.12 4.46 10.30
C ARG A 67 6.71 4.87 8.89
N ASN A 68 7.65 5.33 8.06
CA ASN A 68 7.34 5.82 6.72
C ASN A 68 6.65 4.76 5.85
N ARG A 69 7.01 3.48 5.99
CA ARG A 69 6.33 2.37 5.28
C ARG A 69 4.86 2.22 5.68
N LEU A 70 4.52 2.47 6.95
CA LEU A 70 3.13 2.41 7.43
C LEU A 70 2.35 3.71 7.16
N THR A 71 3.03 4.86 7.15
CA THR A 71 2.37 6.17 6.99
C THR A 71 2.15 6.59 5.56
N THR A 72 2.96 6.11 4.62
CA THR A 72 2.94 6.59 3.24
C THR A 72 2.54 5.46 2.30
N PRO A 73 1.28 5.43 1.83
CA PRO A 73 0.83 4.49 0.82
C PRO A 73 1.60 4.65 -0.49
N ALA A 74 1.67 3.58 -1.29
CA ALA A 74 2.26 3.65 -2.62
C ALA A 74 1.38 4.47 -3.56
N THR A 75 2.02 5.35 -4.33
CA THR A 75 1.41 6.07 -5.45
C THR A 75 1.34 5.12 -6.65
N LEU A 76 0.13 4.73 -7.07
CA LEU A 76 -0.09 3.77 -8.15
C LEU A 76 -0.95 4.39 -9.25
N THR A 77 -0.67 4.05 -10.50
CA THR A 77 -1.54 4.34 -11.64
C THR A 77 -2.72 3.35 -11.66
N LEU A 78 -3.83 3.73 -12.31
CA LEU A 78 -4.98 2.83 -12.47
C LEU A 78 -4.63 1.50 -13.18
N PRO A 79 -3.77 1.47 -14.23
CA PRO A 79 -3.29 0.21 -14.81
C PRO A 79 -2.51 -0.68 -13.84
N GLU A 80 -1.67 -0.11 -12.97
CA GLU A 80 -0.94 -0.88 -11.96
C GLU A 80 -1.87 -1.50 -10.92
N ILE A 81 -2.93 -0.76 -10.51
CA ILE A 81 -3.97 -1.28 -9.63
C ILE A 81 -4.72 -2.44 -10.32
N ALA A 82 -5.08 -2.29 -11.60
CA ALA A 82 -5.76 -3.33 -12.37
C ALA A 82 -4.89 -4.59 -12.54
N ALA A 83 -3.59 -4.42 -12.78
CA ALA A 83 -2.64 -5.52 -12.93
C ALA A 83 -2.28 -6.22 -11.60
N SER A 84 -2.58 -5.59 -10.47
CA SER A 84 -2.32 -6.11 -9.13
C SER A 84 -2.92 -7.51 -8.93
N GLY A 85 -2.19 -8.35 -8.20
CA GLY A 85 -2.68 -9.66 -7.79
C GLY A 85 -3.97 -9.59 -6.95
N LEU A 86 -4.23 -8.44 -6.29
CA LEU A 86 -5.41 -8.21 -5.46
C LEU A 86 -6.72 -8.39 -6.24
N THR A 87 -6.80 -7.91 -7.49
CA THR A 87 -8.00 -8.04 -8.34
C THR A 87 -8.38 -9.51 -8.57
N ARG A 88 -7.39 -10.41 -8.56
CA ARG A 88 -7.54 -11.88 -8.73
C ARG A 88 -7.79 -12.63 -7.43
N MET A 89 -7.93 -11.94 -6.31
CA MET A 89 -8.20 -12.54 -4.99
C MET A 89 -9.67 -12.85 -4.77
N PHE A 90 -10.58 -12.19 -5.50
CA PHE A 90 -12.01 -12.24 -5.23
C PHE A 90 -12.72 -13.44 -5.87
N ALA A 91 -13.73 -13.96 -5.17
CA ALA A 91 -14.74 -14.90 -5.64
C ALA A 91 -16.14 -14.37 -5.23
N PRO A 92 -17.05 -14.11 -6.19
CA PRO A 92 -16.86 -14.19 -7.63
C PRO A 92 -15.80 -13.21 -8.15
N ALA A 93 -15.31 -13.43 -9.38
CA ALA A 93 -14.34 -12.52 -9.99
C ALA A 93 -14.94 -11.11 -10.14
N LEU A 94 -14.13 -10.08 -9.90
CA LEU A 94 -14.56 -8.70 -10.08
C LEU A 94 -14.87 -8.42 -11.56
N PRO A 95 -15.98 -7.71 -11.86
CA PRO A 95 -16.26 -7.27 -13.21
C PRO A 95 -15.25 -6.19 -13.65
N SER A 96 -15.05 -6.02 -14.95
CA SER A 96 -14.03 -5.11 -15.50
C SER A 96 -14.30 -3.63 -15.25
N ASP A 97 -15.50 -3.27 -14.84
CA ASP A 97 -15.89 -1.92 -14.43
C ASP A 97 -15.63 -1.63 -12.94
N LEU A 98 -15.04 -2.58 -12.20
CA LEU A 98 -14.64 -2.39 -10.81
C LEU A 98 -13.14 -2.66 -10.62
N LEU A 99 -12.47 -1.73 -9.95
CA LEU A 99 -11.13 -1.95 -9.39
C LEU A 99 -11.17 -1.82 -7.88
N VAL A 100 -10.36 -2.64 -7.20
CA VAL A 100 -10.24 -2.62 -5.75
C VAL A 100 -8.78 -2.45 -5.36
N ASN A 101 -8.53 -1.57 -4.41
CA ASN A 101 -7.22 -1.38 -3.80
C ASN A 101 -7.31 -1.44 -2.28
N VAL A 102 -6.30 -2.00 -1.63
CA VAL A 102 -6.19 -2.12 -0.17
C VAL A 102 -4.78 -1.72 0.26
N TYR A 103 -4.69 -0.73 1.16
CA TYR A 103 -3.41 -0.20 1.65
C TYR A 103 -3.53 0.31 3.09
N ILE A 104 -2.39 0.57 3.74
CA ILE A 104 -2.35 1.21 5.06
C ILE A 104 -2.06 2.70 4.88
N ASN A 105 -2.81 3.56 5.55
CA ASN A 105 -2.51 4.98 5.69
C ASN A 105 -2.41 5.32 7.19
N LEU A 106 -1.19 5.50 7.67
CA LEU A 106 -0.86 5.74 9.07
C LEU A 106 -1.36 4.61 9.96
N ASN A 107 -2.53 4.78 10.57
CA ASN A 107 -3.13 3.86 11.53
C ASN A 107 -4.42 3.23 11.02
N LYS A 108 -4.73 3.36 9.72
CA LYS A 108 -5.96 2.84 9.12
C LYS A 108 -5.65 1.89 7.98
N LEU A 109 -6.43 0.81 7.90
CA LEU A 109 -6.57 0.02 6.69
C LEU A 109 -7.60 0.71 5.79
N CYS A 110 -7.18 1.08 4.59
CA CYS A 110 -8.00 1.74 3.59
C CYS A 110 -8.39 0.73 2.52
N LEU A 111 -9.70 0.53 2.35
CA LEU A 111 -10.29 -0.15 1.21
C LEU A 111 -10.81 0.92 0.24
N THR A 112 -10.41 0.85 -1.02
CA THR A 112 -10.89 1.75 -2.07
C THR A 112 -11.47 0.94 -3.21
N VAL A 113 -12.66 1.32 -3.65
CA VAL A 113 -13.34 0.72 -4.81
C VAL A 113 -13.54 1.82 -5.86
N TYR A 114 -13.02 1.59 -7.05
CA TYR A 114 -13.24 2.46 -8.20
C TYR A 114 -14.28 1.84 -9.11
N GLN A 115 -15.32 2.61 -9.40
CA GLN A 115 -16.26 2.29 -10.47
C GLN A 115 -15.81 2.98 -11.75
N LEU A 116 -15.47 2.17 -12.75
CA LEU A 116 -15.02 2.63 -14.05
C LEU A 116 -16.21 2.78 -15.00
N HIS A 117 -16.04 3.66 -15.98
CA HIS A 117 -16.97 3.80 -17.08
C HIS A 117 -16.19 3.82 -18.38
N THR A 118 -16.57 2.94 -19.32
CA THR A 118 -15.97 2.90 -20.65
C THR A 118 -16.35 4.16 -21.42
N LEU A 119 -15.37 4.83 -22.02
CA LEU A 119 -15.64 5.92 -22.94
C LEU A 119 -16.39 5.39 -24.16
N GLN A 120 -17.48 6.07 -24.53
CA GLN A 120 -18.19 5.75 -25.75
C GLN A 120 -17.30 6.07 -26.97
N PRO A 121 -17.39 5.28 -28.06
CA PRO A 121 -16.54 5.46 -29.23
C PRO A 121 -16.63 6.86 -29.87
N ASN A 122 -17.76 7.56 -29.69
CA ASN A 122 -18.00 8.90 -30.23
C ASN A 122 -17.70 10.02 -29.24
N SER A 123 -16.91 9.77 -28.18
CA SER A 123 -16.62 10.79 -27.18
C SER A 123 -15.78 11.93 -27.78
N THR A 124 -16.21 13.16 -27.55
CA THR A 124 -15.46 14.37 -27.89
C THR A 124 -14.44 14.77 -26.81
N LYS A 125 -14.33 13.99 -25.73
CA LYS A 125 -13.40 14.27 -24.63
C LYS A 125 -12.00 13.79 -25.00
N ASN A 126 -11.01 14.65 -24.77
CA ASN A 126 -9.61 14.27 -24.92
C ASN A 126 -9.24 13.25 -23.84
N PHE A 127 -8.80 12.06 -24.23
CA PHE A 127 -8.31 11.08 -23.27
C PHE A 127 -6.89 11.44 -22.83
N ARG A 128 -6.70 11.64 -21.53
CA ARG A 128 -5.36 11.84 -20.92
C ARG A 128 -5.15 10.81 -19.82
N PRO A 129 -4.16 9.91 -19.92
CA PRO A 129 -3.93 8.92 -18.88
C PRO A 129 -3.53 9.61 -17.57
N ALA A 130 -4.19 9.23 -16.48
CA ALA A 130 -3.86 9.71 -15.14
C ALA A 130 -2.45 9.24 -14.75
N GLY A 131 -1.68 10.12 -14.09
CA GLY A 131 -0.46 9.75 -13.41
C GLY A 131 -0.72 8.88 -12.17
N GLY A 132 0.32 8.60 -11.40
CA GLY A 132 0.18 7.85 -10.16
C GLY A 132 -0.52 8.67 -9.07
N SER A 133 -1.39 8.04 -8.29
CA SER A 133 -2.00 8.61 -7.08
C SER A 133 -2.18 7.55 -6.01
N VAL A 134 -2.25 7.95 -4.74
CA VAL A 134 -2.71 7.09 -3.64
C VAL A 134 -4.22 6.85 -3.74
N LEU A 135 -4.97 7.90 -4.11
CA LEU A 135 -6.42 7.87 -4.29
C LEU A 135 -6.76 8.69 -5.54
N HIS A 136 -7.22 8.01 -6.61
CA HIS A 136 -7.65 8.68 -7.84
C HIS A 136 -8.99 9.40 -7.65
N SER A 137 -9.09 10.60 -8.20
CA SER A 137 -10.34 11.37 -8.24
C SER A 137 -11.26 10.88 -9.37
N PRO A 138 -12.58 11.06 -9.25
CA PRO A 138 -13.50 10.88 -10.38
C PRO A 138 -13.06 11.73 -11.59
N GLY A 139 -13.05 11.13 -12.78
CA GLY A 139 -12.63 11.82 -14.00
C GLY A 139 -11.12 12.01 -14.16
N ALA A 140 -10.27 11.30 -13.39
CA ALA A 140 -8.81 11.41 -13.50
C ALA A 140 -8.22 11.11 -14.90
N MET A 141 -8.99 10.47 -15.79
CA MET A 141 -8.60 10.14 -17.17
C MET A 141 -9.25 11.03 -18.25
N LEU A 142 -9.90 12.12 -17.85
CA LEU A 142 -10.58 13.09 -18.72
C LEU A 142 -9.80 14.40 -18.91
#